data_AF-A0A8T6NBL9-F1
#
_entry.id   AF-A0A8T6NBL9-F1
#
_cell.length_a   1.000
_cell.length_b   1.000
_cell.length_c   1.000
_cell.angle_alpha   90.00
_cell.angle_beta   90.00
_cell.angle_gamma   90.00
#
_symmetry.space_group_name_H-M   'P 1'
#
loop_
_entity.id
_entity.type
_entity.pdbx_description
1 polymer ?
#
loop_
_entity_poly.entity_id
_entity_poly.type
_entity_poly.pdbx_seq_one_letter_code
_entity_poly.pdbx_strand_id
1 'polypeptide(L)'
;MKLAFALLTLVLLAPITGAYAQLGNGDSPFERNFGDVKFLDAYFGTLDNKVEVTPGDKNVPFTVVFANVGSQDITGIKGQLLMPMGFSSADGKGALIYANSDAEAEAGKHFSLTFFVNIDKNTSIQQFPATVKLDYSRLRESGARNSFFDFNFKVTGESILNLKADLPFLTSLKNNAVTVEITNTGTAPLANVKVVLQNSQFQSDRSTTLTNLENVVFDQNEWDIGTINAQSAKKFAFSVYVPENVKTETLHTPLKVTYYNAHGDKTEDTRTVDFYINGLIDAKIYDIKVIDIGGKQTIIGDIINEGNISALFSFVTLEPLEGSNIKKTTQFIDELETDSPVPFNIPVEFDGEPKYGDHKIKITVRYKDDVRQEHTVSEIATVTLKDLTKKPEPTPMDFAPGIIVLAILGIGGYVAYKKIKQRRQAKAESETH
;
A
#
# COMPACT_ATOMS: atom_id res chain seq x y z
N MET A 1 75.43 -85.56 -2.06
CA MET A 1 76.80 -85.48 -2.62
C MET A 1 76.85 -84.29 -3.56
N LYS A 2 77.66 -83.25 -3.24
CA LYS A 2 78.07 -82.07 -4.05
C LYS A 2 76.93 -81.13 -4.52
N LEU A 3 76.69 -79.93 -3.97
CA LEU A 3 77.52 -78.70 -3.85
C LEU A 3 77.99 -78.13 -5.20
N ALA A 4 77.35 -77.04 -5.64
CA ALA A 4 77.92 -75.98 -6.49
C ALA A 4 76.94 -74.76 -6.44
N PHE A 5 77.19 -73.78 -5.58
CA PHE A 5 77.99 -72.56 -5.78
C PHE A 5 77.20 -71.40 -6.40
N ALA A 6 77.14 -70.33 -5.60
CA ALA A 6 76.59 -69.03 -5.90
C ALA A 6 77.44 -68.26 -6.93
N LEU A 7 76.81 -67.35 -7.68
CA LEU A 7 77.42 -66.05 -7.96
C LEU A 7 76.36 -64.96 -8.18
N LEU A 8 76.69 -63.82 -7.59
CA LEU A 8 76.03 -62.53 -7.48
C LEU A 8 76.36 -61.63 -8.70
N THR A 9 75.38 -60.86 -9.21
CA THR A 9 75.54 -59.50 -9.82
C THR A 9 74.13 -58.93 -10.06
N LEU A 10 73.61 -58.00 -9.24
CA LEU A 10 73.74 -56.52 -9.26
C LEU A 10 73.02 -55.84 -10.44
N VAL A 11 72.40 -54.68 -10.14
CA VAL A 11 71.96 -53.57 -11.03
C VAL A 11 70.47 -53.67 -11.44
N LEU A 12 69.56 -52.69 -11.28
CA LEU A 12 69.59 -51.23 -11.04
C LEU A 12 68.24 -50.82 -10.38
N LEU A 13 68.25 -49.93 -9.37
CA LEU A 13 67.05 -49.20 -8.95
C LEU A 13 66.64 -48.22 -10.06
N ALA A 14 65.44 -48.36 -10.62
CA ALA A 14 64.78 -47.31 -11.38
C ALA A 14 63.64 -46.70 -10.54
N PRO A 15 63.47 -45.36 -10.53
CA PRO A 15 62.41 -44.71 -9.78
C PRO A 15 61.05 -45.01 -10.41
N ILE A 16 60.07 -45.29 -9.55
CA ILE A 16 58.66 -45.43 -9.92
C ILE A 16 58.14 -44.05 -10.31
N THR A 17 58.26 -43.68 -11.59
CA THR A 17 57.64 -42.46 -12.12
C THR A 17 56.34 -42.82 -12.84
N GLY A 18 55.23 -42.35 -12.27
CA GLY A 18 53.98 -42.06 -12.98
C GLY A 18 53.31 -43.21 -13.71
N ALA A 19 52.39 -43.89 -13.04
CA ALA A 19 51.27 -44.54 -13.72
C ALA A 19 50.36 -43.44 -14.32
N TYR A 20 50.72 -42.94 -15.50
CA TYR A 20 49.74 -42.30 -16.36
C TYR A 20 48.87 -43.41 -16.92
N ALA A 21 47.60 -43.40 -16.50
CA ALA A 21 46.55 -44.18 -17.10
C ALA A 21 46.65 -44.03 -18.63
N GLN A 22 46.76 -45.17 -19.30
CA GLN A 22 46.64 -45.29 -20.74
C GLN A 22 45.23 -44.80 -21.11
N LEU A 23 45.13 -43.54 -21.54
CA LEU A 23 43.93 -43.00 -22.17
C LEU A 23 43.63 -43.92 -23.36
N GLY A 24 42.48 -44.58 -23.33
CA GLY A 24 41.92 -45.23 -24.52
C GLY A 24 41.82 -44.19 -25.64
N ASN A 25 41.99 -44.67 -26.88
CA ASN A 25 41.84 -43.88 -28.11
C ASN A 25 40.72 -42.85 -27.95
N GLY A 26 41.12 -41.58 -27.93
CA GLY A 26 40.26 -40.46 -27.65
C GLY A 26 39.28 -40.26 -28.80
N ASP A 27 38.02 -40.62 -28.55
CA ASP A 27 36.92 -39.88 -29.15
C ASP A 27 36.99 -38.46 -28.56
N SER A 28 37.05 -37.46 -29.44
CA SER A 28 36.99 -36.05 -29.02
C SER A 28 35.73 -35.82 -28.16
N PRO A 29 35.76 -34.97 -27.12
CA PRO A 29 34.53 -34.55 -26.42
C PRO A 29 33.55 -33.80 -27.35
N PHE A 30 33.96 -33.51 -28.59
CA PHE A 30 33.15 -32.93 -29.66
C PHE A 30 32.82 -33.92 -30.80
N GLU A 31 33.37 -35.14 -30.78
CA GLU A 31 32.97 -36.19 -31.72
C GLU A 31 31.67 -36.85 -31.25
N ARG A 32 30.70 -36.93 -32.16
CA ARG A 32 29.43 -37.60 -31.91
C ARG A 32 29.09 -38.48 -33.10
N ASN A 33 28.73 -39.72 -32.84
CA ASN A 33 28.07 -40.56 -33.84
C ASN A 33 26.76 -39.87 -34.25
N PHE A 34 26.64 -39.54 -35.55
CA PHE A 34 25.47 -38.86 -36.07
C PHE A 34 24.33 -39.86 -36.24
N GLY A 35 23.34 -39.77 -35.36
CA GLY A 35 22.01 -40.33 -35.60
C GLY A 35 21.18 -39.40 -36.50
N ASP A 36 20.12 -39.92 -37.11
CA ASP A 36 19.25 -39.13 -38.01
C ASP A 36 18.47 -38.03 -37.26
N VAL A 37 18.34 -38.15 -35.93
CA VAL A 37 17.57 -37.24 -35.10
C VAL A 37 18.42 -36.74 -33.94
N LYS A 38 18.26 -35.44 -33.60
CA LYS A 38 18.83 -34.83 -32.39
C LYS A 38 17.74 -34.22 -31.52
N PHE A 39 17.92 -34.31 -30.21
CA PHE A 39 17.13 -33.57 -29.23
C PHE A 39 17.51 -32.08 -29.25
N LEU A 40 16.52 -31.19 -29.11
CA LEU A 40 16.70 -29.74 -29.02
C LEU A 40 16.24 -29.17 -27.67
N ASP A 41 14.98 -29.40 -27.28
CA ASP A 41 14.38 -28.82 -26.07
C ASP A 41 13.22 -29.69 -25.56
N ALA A 42 12.87 -29.56 -24.28
CA ALA A 42 11.69 -30.20 -23.68
C ALA A 42 11.09 -29.32 -22.58
N TYR A 43 9.79 -29.07 -22.67
CA TYR A 43 9.09 -28.17 -21.76
C TYR A 43 7.59 -28.48 -21.68
N PHE A 44 6.96 -28.02 -20.60
CA PHE A 44 5.50 -28.00 -20.52
C PHE A 44 4.95 -26.89 -21.42
N GLY A 45 3.95 -27.24 -22.24
CA GLY A 45 3.36 -26.35 -23.23
C GLY A 45 3.11 -27.06 -24.56
N THR A 46 2.71 -26.28 -25.55
CA THR A 46 2.71 -26.67 -26.96
C THR A 46 3.92 -26.05 -27.67
N LEU A 47 4.19 -26.43 -28.92
CA LEU A 47 5.35 -25.94 -29.67
C LEU A 47 5.50 -24.41 -29.61
N ASP A 48 4.40 -23.68 -29.77
CA ASP A 48 4.39 -22.21 -29.84
C ASP A 48 4.11 -21.52 -28.50
N ASN A 49 3.77 -22.27 -27.45
CA ASN A 49 3.34 -21.70 -26.16
C ASN A 49 3.85 -22.53 -24.98
N LYS A 50 4.93 -22.05 -24.34
CA LYS A 50 5.43 -22.61 -23.06
C LYS A 50 4.46 -22.24 -21.95
N VAL A 51 4.14 -23.19 -21.08
CA VAL A 51 3.26 -22.95 -19.93
C VAL A 51 4.00 -23.22 -18.62
N GLU A 52 3.74 -22.40 -17.63
CA GLU A 52 4.14 -22.66 -16.26
C GLU A 52 3.27 -23.78 -15.67
N VAL A 53 3.86 -24.60 -14.80
CA VAL A 53 3.15 -25.72 -14.16
C VAL A 53 3.45 -25.79 -12.69
N THR A 54 2.43 -26.17 -11.92
CA THR A 54 2.49 -26.35 -10.47
C THR A 54 2.20 -27.81 -10.10
N PRO A 55 2.78 -28.32 -8.99
CA PRO A 55 2.44 -29.64 -8.48
C PRO A 55 0.92 -29.83 -8.29
N GLY A 56 0.36 -30.84 -8.95
CA GLY A 56 -1.06 -31.15 -8.90
C GLY A 56 -1.81 -30.95 -10.21
N ASP A 57 -1.22 -30.23 -11.17
CA ASP A 57 -1.80 -30.00 -12.49
C ASP A 57 -2.06 -31.31 -13.24
N LYS A 58 -3.14 -31.34 -14.01
CA LYS A 58 -3.61 -32.53 -14.74
C LYS A 58 -3.78 -32.23 -16.21
N ASN A 59 -3.55 -33.25 -17.04
CA ASN A 59 -3.67 -33.18 -18.49
C ASN A 59 -2.86 -32.02 -19.12
N VAL A 60 -1.63 -31.83 -18.64
CA VAL A 60 -0.77 -30.75 -19.10
C VAL A 60 -0.01 -31.17 -20.35
N PRO A 61 0.00 -30.38 -21.42
CA PRO A 61 0.82 -30.68 -22.60
C PRO A 61 2.32 -30.56 -22.24
N PHE A 62 3.11 -31.51 -22.72
CA PHE A 62 4.54 -31.57 -22.57
C PHE A 62 5.16 -31.82 -23.94
N THR A 63 5.82 -30.81 -24.51
CA THR A 63 6.39 -30.88 -25.84
C THR A 63 7.88 -31.19 -25.78
N VAL A 64 8.31 -32.17 -26.58
CA VAL A 64 9.72 -32.44 -26.85
C VAL A 64 10.01 -32.06 -28.30
N VAL A 65 11.05 -31.25 -28.51
CA VAL A 65 11.45 -30.74 -29.82
C VAL A 65 12.72 -31.45 -30.29
N PHE A 66 12.70 -31.89 -31.53
CA PHE A 66 13.80 -32.60 -32.19
C PHE A 66 14.18 -31.92 -33.50
N ALA A 67 15.37 -32.22 -34.00
CA ALA A 67 15.81 -31.90 -35.35
C ALA A 67 16.05 -33.18 -36.14
N ASN A 68 15.52 -33.25 -37.36
CA ASN A 68 15.98 -34.23 -38.33
C ASN A 68 17.30 -33.71 -38.93
N VAL A 69 18.40 -34.33 -38.52
CA VAL A 69 19.75 -34.02 -39.02
C VAL A 69 20.27 -35.10 -39.98
N GLY A 70 19.42 -36.08 -40.31
CA GLY A 70 19.69 -37.09 -41.32
C GLY A 70 19.61 -36.52 -42.75
N SER A 71 19.95 -37.37 -43.71
CA SER A 71 19.94 -37.02 -45.14
C SER A 71 18.60 -37.31 -45.83
N GLN A 72 17.58 -37.78 -45.10
CA GLN A 72 16.28 -38.19 -45.63
C GLN A 72 15.17 -37.73 -44.69
N ASP A 73 13.97 -37.55 -45.26
CA ASP A 73 12.78 -37.23 -44.50
C ASP A 73 12.34 -38.43 -43.64
N ILE A 74 11.72 -38.14 -42.50
CA ILE A 74 11.31 -39.14 -41.52
C ILE A 74 9.78 -39.12 -41.36
N THR A 75 9.18 -40.30 -41.31
CA THR A 75 7.73 -40.50 -41.21
C THR A 75 7.37 -41.57 -40.16
N GLY A 76 6.08 -41.69 -39.83
CA GLY A 76 5.59 -42.66 -38.86
C GLY A 76 6.11 -42.43 -37.45
N ILE A 77 6.26 -41.16 -37.08
CA ILE A 77 6.95 -40.72 -35.87
C ILE A 77 6.08 -41.01 -34.64
N LYS A 78 6.60 -41.84 -33.74
CA LYS A 78 5.96 -42.18 -32.47
C LYS A 78 6.95 -42.00 -31.33
N GLY A 79 6.51 -41.33 -30.28
CA GLY A 79 7.27 -41.17 -29.05
C GLY A 79 6.63 -41.92 -27.90
N GLN A 80 7.47 -42.52 -27.07
CA GLN A 80 7.10 -43.01 -25.75
C GLN A 80 7.97 -42.30 -24.72
N LEU A 81 7.33 -41.57 -23.81
CA LEU A 81 7.98 -40.76 -22.79
C LEU A 81 8.02 -41.52 -21.47
N LEU A 82 9.21 -41.57 -20.88
CA LEU A 82 9.46 -42.09 -19.54
C LEU A 82 9.86 -40.93 -18.63
N MET A 83 9.04 -40.70 -17.62
CA MET A 83 9.26 -39.69 -16.57
C MET A 83 9.45 -40.37 -15.21
N PRO A 84 10.10 -39.69 -14.24
CA PRO A 84 10.33 -40.25 -12.91
C PRO A 84 9.02 -40.30 -12.11
N MET A 85 9.10 -40.84 -10.89
CA MET A 85 7.96 -40.81 -9.97
C MET A 85 7.47 -39.37 -9.74
N GLY A 86 6.15 -39.21 -9.68
CA GLY A 86 5.48 -37.91 -9.58
C GLY A 86 4.84 -37.45 -10.90
N PHE A 87 5.10 -38.13 -12.01
CA PHE A 87 4.49 -37.84 -13.31
C PHE A 87 3.79 -39.10 -13.85
N SER A 88 2.64 -38.92 -14.50
CA SER A 88 1.93 -40.04 -15.14
C SER A 88 1.25 -39.59 -16.43
N SER A 89 0.80 -40.55 -17.25
CA SER A 89 -0.08 -40.23 -18.38
C SER A 89 -1.34 -39.49 -17.91
N ALA A 90 -1.86 -38.62 -18.78
CA ALA A 90 -3.17 -38.00 -18.63
C ALA A 90 -4.30 -39.05 -18.47
N ASP A 91 -4.16 -40.21 -19.12
CA ASP A 91 -5.13 -41.33 -19.09
C ASP A 91 -5.17 -42.08 -17.75
N GLY A 92 -4.23 -41.81 -16.83
CA GLY A 92 -4.20 -42.35 -15.49
C GLY A 92 -2.89 -43.04 -15.10
N LYS A 93 -2.85 -43.53 -13.85
CA LYS A 93 -1.65 -44.18 -13.29
C LYS A 93 -1.43 -45.55 -13.93
N GLY A 94 -0.22 -45.80 -14.43
CA GLY A 94 0.17 -47.07 -15.06
C GLY A 94 0.00 -47.12 -16.58
N ALA A 95 -0.68 -46.13 -17.18
CA ALA A 95 -0.73 -45.99 -18.63
C ALA A 95 0.60 -45.44 -19.17
N LEU A 96 0.97 -45.85 -20.37
CA LEU A 96 2.15 -45.33 -21.07
C LEU A 96 1.89 -43.89 -21.51
N ILE A 97 2.91 -43.04 -21.43
CA ILE A 97 2.87 -41.68 -21.97
C ILE A 97 3.34 -41.77 -23.42
N TYR A 98 2.44 -41.60 -24.39
CA TYR A 98 2.77 -41.69 -25.80
C TYR A 98 2.28 -40.46 -26.57
N ALA A 99 2.94 -40.18 -27.69
CA ALA A 99 2.52 -39.18 -28.66
C ALA A 99 2.90 -39.67 -30.05
N ASN A 100 2.11 -39.31 -31.04
CA ASN A 100 2.40 -39.59 -32.44
C ASN A 100 2.28 -38.31 -33.27
N SER A 101 3.04 -38.25 -34.35
CA SER A 101 2.91 -37.21 -35.36
C SER A 101 2.63 -37.87 -36.71
N ASP A 102 1.57 -37.39 -37.37
CA ASP A 102 1.26 -37.77 -38.74
C ASP A 102 2.01 -36.89 -39.76
N ALA A 103 2.76 -35.90 -39.28
CA ALA A 103 3.56 -35.02 -40.12
C ALA A 103 4.89 -35.69 -40.53
N GLU A 104 5.33 -35.37 -41.73
CA GLU A 104 6.66 -35.70 -42.23
C GLU A 104 7.69 -34.72 -41.65
N ALA A 105 8.75 -35.25 -41.03
CA ALA A 105 9.87 -34.47 -40.55
C ALA A 105 10.92 -34.35 -41.65
N GLU A 106 10.88 -33.24 -42.39
CA GLU A 106 11.82 -32.94 -43.47
C GLU A 106 13.27 -32.90 -42.98
N ALA A 107 14.20 -33.38 -43.82
CA ALA A 107 15.63 -33.32 -43.55
C ALA A 107 16.10 -31.87 -43.35
N GLY A 108 16.80 -31.63 -42.24
CA GLY A 108 17.28 -30.30 -41.84
C GLY A 108 16.24 -29.42 -41.14
N LYS A 109 15.02 -29.91 -40.90
CA LYS A 109 13.98 -29.19 -40.14
C LYS A 109 13.82 -29.73 -38.72
N HIS A 110 13.12 -28.96 -37.90
CA HIS A 110 12.70 -29.39 -36.58
C HIS A 110 11.27 -29.94 -36.61
N PHE A 111 10.99 -30.86 -35.71
CA PHE A 111 9.65 -31.41 -35.46
C PHE A 111 9.47 -31.60 -33.96
N SER A 112 8.24 -31.81 -33.52
CA SER A 112 7.95 -31.97 -32.10
C SER A 112 6.91 -33.05 -31.84
N LEU A 113 6.93 -33.57 -30.61
CA LEU A 113 5.92 -34.47 -30.09
C LEU A 113 5.37 -33.88 -28.80
N THR A 114 4.05 -33.76 -28.71
CA THR A 114 3.36 -33.25 -27.53
C THR A 114 2.67 -34.40 -26.82
N PHE A 115 3.09 -34.65 -25.59
CA PHE A 115 2.55 -35.64 -24.67
C PHE A 115 1.59 -34.96 -23.69
N PHE A 116 0.66 -35.70 -23.08
CA PHE A 116 -0.20 -35.17 -22.03
C PHE A 116 0.11 -35.86 -20.71
N VAL A 117 0.49 -35.06 -19.72
CA VAL A 117 1.08 -35.53 -18.46
C VAL A 117 0.31 -34.97 -17.27
N ASN A 118 0.10 -35.81 -16.28
CA ASN A 118 -0.39 -35.45 -14.95
C ASN A 118 0.79 -35.27 -14.00
N ILE A 119 0.77 -34.20 -13.20
CA ILE A 119 1.77 -33.92 -12.16
C ILE A 119 1.15 -34.24 -10.80
N ASP A 120 1.85 -35.01 -9.96
CA ASP A 120 1.40 -35.32 -8.61
C ASP A 120 1.55 -34.09 -7.69
N LYS A 121 0.63 -33.93 -6.73
CA LYS A 121 0.58 -32.78 -5.81
C LYS A 121 1.82 -32.64 -4.90
N ASN A 122 2.53 -33.75 -4.69
CA ASN A 122 3.72 -33.79 -3.82
C ASN A 122 5.03 -33.63 -4.61
N THR A 123 4.95 -33.37 -5.92
CA THR A 123 6.13 -33.15 -6.76
C THR A 123 6.82 -31.85 -6.33
N SER A 124 8.15 -31.85 -6.23
CA SER A 124 8.92 -30.64 -5.92
C SER A 124 9.13 -29.77 -7.15
N ILE A 125 9.24 -28.46 -6.95
CA ILE A 125 9.58 -27.49 -8.01
C ILE A 125 11.09 -27.54 -8.24
N GLN A 126 11.52 -28.28 -9.27
CA GLN A 126 12.92 -28.47 -9.64
C GLN A 126 13.06 -29.01 -11.07
N GLN A 127 14.29 -29.33 -11.47
CA GLN A 127 14.56 -30.09 -12.69
C GLN A 127 14.48 -31.60 -12.44
N PHE A 128 13.93 -32.32 -13.40
CA PHE A 128 13.76 -33.77 -13.40
C PHE A 128 14.36 -34.36 -14.68
N PRO A 129 15.03 -35.52 -14.60
CA PRO A 129 15.45 -36.24 -15.78
C PRO A 129 14.25 -36.94 -16.44
N ALA A 130 14.25 -37.08 -17.75
CA ALA A 130 13.32 -37.91 -18.50
C ALA A 130 14.01 -38.51 -19.72
N THR A 131 13.40 -39.56 -20.26
CA THR A 131 13.86 -40.23 -21.47
C THR A 131 12.70 -40.35 -22.44
N VAL A 132 12.93 -40.03 -23.70
CA VAL A 132 11.97 -40.32 -24.78
C VAL A 132 12.55 -41.38 -25.72
N LYS A 133 11.79 -42.44 -25.93
CA LYS A 133 12.01 -43.41 -27.00
C LYS A 133 11.27 -42.92 -28.24
N LEU A 134 11.99 -42.69 -29.32
CA LEU A 134 11.46 -42.28 -30.60
C LEU A 134 11.52 -43.45 -31.58
N ASP A 135 10.37 -43.88 -32.10
CA ASP A 135 10.26 -44.83 -33.19
C ASP A 135 9.90 -44.09 -34.48
N TYR A 136 10.62 -44.36 -35.56
CA TYR A 136 10.41 -43.69 -36.84
C TYR A 136 10.90 -44.52 -38.04
N SER A 137 10.48 -44.14 -39.24
CA SER A 137 10.93 -44.74 -40.49
C SER A 137 11.45 -43.65 -41.43
N ARG A 138 12.48 -43.94 -42.21
CA ARG A 138 12.92 -43.02 -43.27
C ARG A 138 12.04 -43.18 -44.50
N LEU A 139 11.72 -42.07 -45.16
CA LEU A 139 10.93 -42.09 -46.37
C LEU A 139 11.64 -42.96 -47.43
N ARG A 140 10.90 -43.88 -48.06
CA ARG A 140 11.39 -44.83 -49.09
C ARG A 140 12.41 -45.88 -48.62
N GLU A 141 12.64 -46.01 -47.31
CA GLU A 141 13.38 -47.15 -46.74
C GLU A 141 12.41 -48.08 -45.99
N SER A 142 12.71 -49.39 -46.00
CA SER A 142 11.96 -50.36 -45.19
C SER A 142 12.65 -50.56 -43.83
N GLY A 143 11.88 -50.47 -42.74
CA GLY A 143 12.33 -50.76 -41.39
C GLY A 143 12.03 -49.63 -40.40
N ALA A 144 11.57 -50.02 -39.21
CA ALA A 144 11.42 -49.10 -38.08
C ALA A 144 12.78 -48.93 -37.39
N ARG A 145 13.13 -47.68 -37.09
CA ARG A 145 14.29 -47.30 -36.30
C ARG A 145 13.81 -46.85 -34.94
N ASN A 146 14.63 -47.11 -33.93
CA ASN A 146 14.44 -46.53 -32.61
C ASN A 146 15.63 -45.68 -32.20
N SER A 147 15.37 -44.65 -31.40
CA SER A 147 16.40 -43.79 -30.82
C SER A 147 15.94 -43.37 -29.43
N PHE A 148 16.90 -43.17 -28.52
CA PHE A 148 16.64 -42.81 -27.13
C PHE A 148 17.31 -41.48 -26.85
N PHE A 149 16.58 -40.56 -26.23
CA PHE A 149 17.09 -39.26 -25.85
C PHE A 149 16.79 -39.00 -24.39
N ASP A 150 17.86 -38.83 -23.62
CA ASP A 150 17.80 -38.39 -22.23
C ASP A 150 17.89 -36.87 -22.18
N PHE A 151 17.05 -36.25 -21.36
CA PHE A 151 17.02 -34.80 -21.17
C PHE A 151 16.53 -34.45 -19.77
N ASN A 152 16.70 -33.19 -19.38
CA ASN A 152 16.12 -32.65 -18.16
C ASN A 152 14.99 -31.69 -18.52
N PHE A 153 13.93 -31.68 -17.73
CA PHE A 153 12.82 -30.74 -17.83
C PHE A 153 12.54 -30.13 -16.46
N LYS A 154 11.87 -28.97 -16.42
CA LYS A 154 11.64 -28.23 -15.17
C LYS A 154 10.15 -28.20 -14.83
N VAL A 155 9.81 -28.56 -13.59
CA VAL A 155 8.56 -28.11 -12.97
C VAL A 155 8.83 -26.70 -12.48
N THR A 156 8.18 -25.72 -13.10
CA THR A 156 8.56 -24.31 -12.95
C THR A 156 7.99 -23.65 -11.71
N GLY A 157 6.83 -24.12 -11.24
CA GLY A 157 5.92 -23.31 -10.45
C GLY A 157 5.19 -22.30 -11.34
N GLU A 158 4.19 -21.63 -10.77
CA GLU A 158 3.38 -20.61 -11.44
C GLU A 158 3.60 -19.25 -10.79
N SER A 159 3.64 -18.23 -11.63
CA SER A 159 3.77 -16.81 -11.29
C SER A 159 2.38 -16.18 -11.19
N ILE A 160 1.90 -15.89 -9.96
CA ILE A 160 0.54 -15.34 -9.76
C ILE A 160 0.64 -13.96 -9.11
N LEU A 161 0.39 -12.93 -9.90
CA LEU A 161 0.47 -11.53 -9.50
C LEU A 161 -0.87 -11.02 -8.96
N ASN A 162 -0.81 -10.23 -7.88
CA ASN A 162 -1.93 -9.44 -7.37
C ASN A 162 -1.46 -8.05 -6.88
N LEU A 163 -2.35 -7.06 -6.91
CA LEU A 163 -2.11 -5.70 -6.42
C LEU A 163 -3.27 -5.23 -5.55
N LYS A 164 -2.96 -4.50 -4.47
CA LYS A 164 -3.96 -3.84 -3.62
C LYS A 164 -3.40 -2.56 -3.00
N ALA A 165 -4.25 -1.58 -2.75
CA ALA A 165 -3.91 -0.44 -1.90
C ALA A 165 -3.93 -0.85 -0.43
N ASP A 166 -2.97 -0.35 0.37
CA ASP A 166 -3.01 -0.50 1.83
C ASP A 166 -4.18 0.29 2.43
N LEU A 167 -4.43 1.50 1.93
CA LEU A 167 -5.55 2.37 2.27
C LEU A 167 -6.24 2.83 0.98
N PRO A 168 -7.43 2.33 0.65
CA PRO A 168 -8.12 2.65 -0.60
C PRO A 168 -8.95 3.94 -0.51
N PHE A 169 -8.52 4.90 0.31
CA PHE A 169 -9.22 6.17 0.53
C PHE A 169 -8.28 7.34 0.29
N LEU A 170 -8.74 8.30 -0.52
CA LEU A 170 -8.06 9.56 -0.79
C LEU A 170 -8.94 10.70 -0.29
N THR A 171 -8.36 11.87 -0.04
CA THR A 171 -9.09 13.10 0.28
C THR A 171 -8.85 14.14 -0.81
N SER A 172 -9.92 14.72 -1.34
CA SER A 172 -9.84 15.82 -2.30
C SER A 172 -9.17 17.07 -1.68
N LEU A 173 -8.67 17.97 -2.54
CA LEU A 173 -7.92 19.19 -2.20
C LEU A 173 -6.62 18.94 -1.40
N LYS A 174 -6.17 17.69 -1.29
CA LYS A 174 -4.95 17.31 -0.58
C LYS A 174 -4.03 16.45 -1.43
N ASN A 175 -2.74 16.50 -1.11
CA ASN A 175 -1.78 15.48 -1.51
C ASN A 175 -1.99 14.25 -0.62
N ASN A 176 -2.23 13.11 -1.25
CA ASN A 176 -2.44 11.84 -0.57
C ASN A 176 -1.20 10.98 -0.74
N ALA A 177 -0.66 10.47 0.36
CA ALA A 177 0.41 9.47 0.33
C ALA A 177 -0.21 8.09 0.16
N VAL A 178 0.09 7.44 -0.97
CA VAL A 178 -0.47 6.14 -1.34
C VAL A 178 0.62 5.08 -1.22
N THR A 179 0.27 3.93 -0.67
CA THR A 179 1.10 2.73 -0.67
C THR A 179 0.31 1.58 -1.30
N VAL A 180 0.91 0.93 -2.29
CA VAL A 180 0.34 -0.24 -2.98
C VAL A 180 1.21 -1.45 -2.67
N GLU A 181 0.57 -2.52 -2.24
CA GLU A 181 1.17 -3.84 -2.06
C GLU A 181 1.02 -4.66 -3.33
N ILE A 182 2.13 -5.17 -3.83
CA ILE A 182 2.23 -6.09 -4.96
C ILE A 182 2.64 -7.46 -4.43
N THR A 183 1.81 -8.47 -4.67
CA THR A 183 1.95 -9.79 -4.07
C THR A 183 2.10 -10.85 -5.14
N ASN A 184 3.01 -11.78 -4.90
CA ASN A 184 3.12 -13.02 -5.64
C ASN A 184 2.53 -14.17 -4.81
N THR A 185 1.31 -14.59 -5.14
CA THR A 185 0.66 -15.75 -4.50
C THR A 185 0.99 -17.07 -5.21
N GLY A 186 1.86 -17.01 -6.22
CA GLY A 186 2.32 -18.16 -6.98
C GLY A 186 3.41 -18.96 -6.26
N THR A 187 3.85 -20.01 -6.92
CA THR A 187 4.92 -20.92 -6.45
C THR A 187 6.26 -20.67 -7.14
N ALA A 188 6.28 -19.88 -8.22
CA ALA A 188 7.48 -19.37 -8.88
C ALA A 188 7.71 -17.89 -8.57
N PRO A 189 8.96 -17.38 -8.60
CA PRO A 189 9.25 -15.96 -8.42
C PRO A 189 8.86 -15.11 -9.65
N LEU A 190 8.40 -13.88 -9.40
CA LEU A 190 8.28 -12.84 -10.43
C LEU A 190 9.63 -12.11 -10.53
N ALA A 191 10.36 -12.27 -11.63
CA ALA A 191 11.68 -11.65 -11.77
C ALA A 191 11.61 -10.28 -12.46
N ASN A 192 12.41 -9.31 -11.95
CA ASN A 192 12.55 -7.96 -12.51
C ASN A 192 11.20 -7.28 -12.78
N VAL A 193 10.36 -7.22 -11.74
CA VAL A 193 9.03 -6.64 -11.80
C VAL A 193 9.13 -5.12 -11.94
N LYS A 194 8.50 -4.60 -12.98
CA LYS A 194 8.33 -3.16 -13.22
C LYS A 194 6.86 -2.82 -13.31
N VAL A 195 6.47 -1.73 -12.67
CA VAL A 195 5.09 -1.25 -12.64
C VAL A 195 5.04 0.11 -13.32
N VAL A 196 4.08 0.31 -14.22
CA VAL A 196 3.85 1.58 -14.92
C VAL A 196 2.38 1.96 -14.79
N LEU A 197 2.11 3.16 -14.29
CA LEU A 197 0.76 3.75 -14.26
C LEU A 197 0.32 4.11 -15.68
N GLN A 198 -0.81 3.55 -16.11
CA GLN A 198 -1.41 3.88 -17.41
C GLN A 198 -2.34 5.08 -17.27
N ASN A 199 -1.80 6.29 -17.42
CA ASN A 199 -2.58 7.52 -17.56
C ASN A 199 -2.30 8.14 -18.94
N SER A 200 -3.32 8.67 -19.60
CA SER A 200 -3.21 9.35 -20.90
C SER A 200 -2.34 10.62 -20.83
N GLN A 201 -2.13 11.20 -19.65
CA GLN A 201 -1.12 12.25 -19.43
C GLN A 201 0.31 11.79 -19.79
N PHE A 202 0.58 10.48 -19.68
CA PHE A 202 1.89 9.87 -19.95
C PHE A 202 1.89 8.97 -21.20
N GLN A 203 0.80 8.95 -21.98
CA GLN A 203 0.72 8.17 -23.22
C GLN A 203 0.52 9.06 -24.44
N SER A 204 1.22 8.73 -25.53
CA SER A 204 1.13 9.46 -26.81
C SER A 204 -0.16 9.14 -27.60
N ASP A 205 -0.87 8.05 -27.25
CA ASP A 205 -2.12 7.61 -27.88
C ASP A 205 -3.33 7.98 -27.00
N ARG A 206 -4.09 9.01 -27.42
CA ARG A 206 -5.24 9.57 -26.68
C ARG A 206 -6.54 8.76 -26.86
N SER A 207 -6.47 7.44 -26.98
CA SER A 207 -7.63 6.63 -27.39
C SER A 207 -8.53 6.16 -26.23
N THR A 208 -8.10 6.25 -24.97
CA THR A 208 -8.89 5.77 -23.82
C THR A 208 -9.06 6.89 -22.79
N THR A 209 -10.23 7.54 -22.81
CA THR A 209 -10.65 8.45 -21.74
C THR A 209 -10.96 7.63 -20.48
N LEU A 210 -10.00 7.54 -19.56
CA LEU A 210 -10.27 7.11 -18.18
C LEU A 210 -10.88 8.33 -17.48
N THR A 211 -12.17 8.26 -17.21
CA THR A 211 -13.07 9.43 -17.04
C THR A 211 -12.64 10.44 -15.95
N ASN A 212 -11.86 10.03 -14.95
CA ASN A 212 -11.35 10.91 -13.91
C ASN A 212 -9.83 10.82 -13.62
N LEU A 213 -9.11 9.85 -14.20
CA LEU A 213 -7.66 9.71 -13.97
C LEU A 213 -6.86 10.89 -14.54
N GLU A 214 -7.37 11.50 -15.62
CA GLU A 214 -6.80 12.71 -16.23
C GLU A 214 -6.92 13.95 -15.34
N ASN A 215 -7.87 13.95 -14.40
CA ASN A 215 -8.11 15.08 -13.52
C ASN A 215 -7.19 15.05 -12.29
N VAL A 216 -6.48 13.95 -12.06
CA VAL A 216 -5.65 13.73 -10.88
C VAL A 216 -4.17 13.86 -11.26
N VAL A 217 -3.34 14.35 -10.34
CA VAL A 217 -1.90 14.57 -10.60
C VAL A 217 -1.08 13.60 -9.75
N PHE A 218 -0.31 12.75 -10.43
CA PHE A 218 0.62 11.80 -9.81
C PHE A 218 2.04 12.37 -9.84
N ASP A 219 2.80 12.20 -8.76
CA ASP A 219 4.18 12.66 -8.68
C ASP A 219 5.17 11.80 -9.49
N GLN A 220 4.80 10.54 -9.75
CA GLN A 220 5.57 9.57 -10.51
C GLN A 220 4.65 8.53 -11.18
N ASN A 221 5.16 7.83 -12.19
CA ASN A 221 4.38 6.90 -13.00
C ASN A 221 5.05 5.55 -13.28
N GLU A 222 6.30 5.34 -12.85
CA GLU A 222 7.03 4.08 -13.04
C GLU A 222 7.78 3.69 -11.76
N TRP A 223 7.77 2.39 -11.44
CA TRP A 223 8.46 1.82 -10.29
C TRP A 223 9.19 0.53 -10.68
N ASP A 224 10.46 0.44 -10.30
CA ASP A 224 11.24 -0.80 -10.35
C ASP A 224 11.14 -1.52 -8.99
N ILE A 225 10.43 -2.64 -8.97
CA ILE A 225 10.16 -3.44 -7.77
C ILE A 225 11.24 -4.53 -7.60
N GLY A 226 11.97 -4.87 -8.67
CA GLY A 226 12.89 -5.99 -8.73
C GLY A 226 12.17 -7.34 -8.59
N THR A 227 12.85 -8.35 -8.04
CA THR A 227 12.28 -9.71 -7.91
C THR A 227 11.33 -9.82 -6.71
N ILE A 228 10.18 -10.45 -6.91
CA ILE A 228 9.23 -10.84 -5.85
C ILE A 228 9.22 -12.37 -5.77
N ASN A 229 9.72 -12.92 -4.66
CA ASN A 229 9.78 -14.37 -4.46
C ASN A 229 8.37 -14.96 -4.39
N ALA A 230 8.26 -16.28 -4.60
CA ALA A 230 7.02 -17.02 -4.38
C ALA A 230 6.46 -16.76 -2.97
N GLN A 231 5.13 -16.67 -2.85
CA GLN A 231 4.42 -16.44 -1.59
C GLN A 231 4.90 -15.20 -0.81
N SER A 232 5.34 -14.14 -1.52
CA SER A 232 5.85 -12.92 -0.89
C SER A 232 5.24 -11.66 -1.49
N ALA A 233 5.42 -10.55 -0.81
CA ALA A 233 4.92 -9.25 -1.23
C ALA A 233 5.99 -8.17 -1.12
N LYS A 234 5.85 -7.14 -1.95
CA LYS A 234 6.61 -5.89 -1.86
C LYS A 234 5.65 -4.71 -1.89
N LYS A 235 6.14 -3.54 -1.52
CA LYS A 235 5.37 -2.30 -1.52
C LYS A 235 6.09 -1.24 -2.33
N PHE A 236 5.32 -0.39 -2.98
CA PHE A 236 5.78 0.86 -3.56
C PHE A 236 4.80 1.97 -3.19
N ALA A 237 5.29 3.21 -3.21
CA ALA A 237 4.55 4.36 -2.75
C ALA A 237 4.63 5.51 -3.75
N PHE A 238 3.61 6.35 -3.74
CA PHE A 238 3.54 7.56 -4.55
C PHE A 238 2.62 8.60 -3.92
N SER A 239 2.74 9.83 -4.40
CA SER A 239 1.85 10.92 -3.98
C SER A 239 0.89 11.27 -5.09
N VAL A 240 -0.36 11.52 -4.71
CA VAL A 240 -1.42 11.88 -5.65
C VAL A 240 -2.20 13.08 -5.15
N TYR A 241 -2.22 14.16 -5.94
CA TYR A 241 -3.05 15.32 -5.70
C TYR A 241 -4.41 15.12 -6.34
N VAL A 242 -5.47 15.24 -5.54
CA VAL A 242 -6.84 15.01 -6.00
C VAL A 242 -7.60 16.34 -6.01
N PRO A 243 -7.94 16.90 -7.18
CA PRO A 243 -8.69 18.16 -7.23
C PRO A 243 -10.16 17.99 -6.80
N GLU A 244 -10.85 19.11 -6.66
CA GLU A 244 -12.24 19.13 -6.19
C GLU A 244 -13.23 18.45 -7.15
N ASN A 245 -13.00 18.52 -8.46
CA ASN A 245 -13.95 18.07 -9.48
C ASN A 245 -14.18 16.56 -9.53
N VAL A 246 -13.40 15.77 -8.79
CA VAL A 246 -13.48 14.31 -8.72
C VAL A 246 -13.82 13.81 -7.31
N LYS A 247 -14.29 14.70 -6.42
CA LYS A 247 -14.71 14.31 -5.07
C LYS A 247 -15.89 13.34 -5.12
N THR A 248 -15.97 12.42 -4.16
CA THR A 248 -17.03 11.39 -4.01
C THR A 248 -17.08 10.35 -5.14
N GLU A 249 -16.09 10.34 -6.03
CA GLU A 249 -15.96 9.35 -7.09
C GLU A 249 -14.97 8.22 -6.72
N THR A 250 -15.02 7.14 -7.50
CA THR A 250 -13.97 6.11 -7.47
C THR A 250 -12.91 6.44 -8.53
N LEU A 251 -11.65 6.47 -8.13
CA LEU A 251 -10.50 6.60 -9.00
C LEU A 251 -9.97 5.21 -9.35
N HIS A 252 -10.07 4.86 -10.62
CA HIS A 252 -9.52 3.62 -11.16
C HIS A 252 -8.08 3.85 -11.63
N THR A 253 -7.11 3.16 -11.02
CA THR A 253 -5.68 3.28 -11.40
C THR A 253 -5.18 2.01 -12.08
N PRO A 254 -5.21 1.95 -13.43
CA PRO A 254 -4.66 0.81 -14.16
C PRO A 254 -3.13 0.84 -14.09
N LEU A 255 -2.56 -0.22 -13.55
CA LEU A 255 -1.13 -0.44 -13.38
C LEU A 255 -0.72 -1.58 -14.30
N LYS A 256 0.12 -1.25 -15.27
CA LYS A 256 0.75 -2.23 -16.16
C LYS A 256 1.99 -2.78 -15.47
N VAL A 257 1.99 -4.08 -15.25
CA VAL A 257 3.08 -4.80 -14.60
C VAL A 257 3.77 -5.68 -15.63
N THR A 258 5.08 -5.50 -15.77
CA THR A 258 5.92 -6.36 -16.61
C THR A 258 6.91 -7.11 -15.74
N TYR A 259 7.11 -8.40 -16.03
CA TYR A 259 8.02 -9.26 -15.28
C TYR A 259 8.49 -10.42 -16.15
N TYR A 260 9.51 -11.13 -15.70
CA TYR A 260 9.94 -12.39 -16.33
C TYR A 260 9.40 -13.57 -15.51
N ASN A 261 8.76 -14.50 -16.21
CA ASN A 261 8.20 -15.72 -15.62
C ASN A 261 9.30 -16.77 -15.35
N ALA A 262 8.92 -17.96 -14.89
CA ALA A 262 9.85 -19.03 -14.52
C ALA A 262 10.59 -19.69 -15.71
N HIS A 263 10.13 -19.45 -16.95
CA HIS A 263 10.77 -19.81 -18.21
C HIS A 263 11.73 -18.72 -18.72
N GLY A 264 11.68 -17.52 -18.13
CA GLY A 264 12.44 -16.35 -18.60
C GLY A 264 11.75 -15.59 -19.72
N ASP A 265 10.47 -15.87 -19.99
CA ASP A 265 9.67 -15.10 -20.93
C ASP A 265 9.17 -13.82 -20.27
N LYS A 266 9.14 -12.72 -21.04
CA LYS A 266 8.59 -11.45 -20.56
C LYS A 266 7.06 -11.50 -20.62
N THR A 267 6.43 -11.36 -19.46
CA THR A 267 4.98 -11.27 -19.30
C THR A 267 4.57 -9.82 -19.05
N GLU A 268 3.40 -9.45 -19.56
CA GLU A 268 2.72 -8.19 -19.28
C GLU A 268 1.32 -8.50 -18.74
N ASP A 269 0.98 -7.90 -17.59
CA ASP A 269 -0.33 -8.03 -16.94
C ASP A 269 -0.79 -6.64 -16.51
N THR A 270 -2.08 -6.34 -16.65
CA THR A 270 -2.66 -5.05 -16.24
C THR A 270 -3.63 -5.29 -15.10
N ARG A 271 -3.38 -4.64 -13.97
CA ARG A 271 -4.24 -4.70 -12.78
C ARG A 271 -4.71 -3.31 -12.41
N THR A 272 -5.97 -3.19 -11.99
CA THR A 272 -6.51 -1.92 -11.52
C THR A 272 -6.50 -1.89 -10.01
N VAL A 273 -5.97 -0.80 -9.44
CA VAL A 273 -6.13 -0.49 -8.01
C VAL A 273 -7.13 0.66 -7.90
N ASP A 274 -8.21 0.43 -7.15
CA ASP A 274 -9.29 1.40 -7.00
C ASP A 274 -9.15 2.18 -5.69
N PHE A 275 -9.42 3.47 -5.76
CA PHE A 275 -9.47 4.36 -4.59
C PHE A 275 -10.81 5.08 -4.54
N TYR A 276 -11.39 5.20 -3.35
CA TYR A 276 -12.53 6.07 -3.12
C TYR A 276 -12.05 7.46 -2.71
N ILE A 277 -12.55 8.52 -3.36
CA ILE A 277 -12.17 9.90 -3.05
C ILE A 277 -13.19 10.50 -2.10
N ASN A 278 -12.81 10.66 -0.83
CA ASN A 278 -13.59 11.43 0.14
C ASN A 278 -13.53 12.93 -0.20
N GLY A 279 -14.65 13.62 0.03
CA GLY A 279 -14.63 15.06 0.16
C GLY A 279 -13.78 15.53 1.35
N LEU A 280 -13.26 16.74 1.28
CA LEU A 280 -12.58 17.38 2.40
C LEU A 280 -13.61 18.09 3.28
N ILE A 281 -13.54 17.84 4.59
CA ILE A 281 -14.15 18.68 5.63
C ILE A 281 -12.99 19.31 6.42
N ASP A 282 -12.93 20.64 6.45
CA ASP A 282 -11.94 21.40 7.24
C ASP A 282 -12.68 22.33 8.21
N ALA A 283 -13.21 21.75 9.29
CA ALA A 283 -13.97 22.47 10.29
C ALA A 283 -13.05 23.23 11.25
N LYS A 284 -13.36 24.51 11.53
CA LYS A 284 -12.64 25.39 12.46
C LYS A 284 -13.60 26.10 13.38
N ILE A 285 -13.22 26.22 14.65
CA ILE A 285 -13.99 26.94 15.68
C ILE A 285 -13.30 28.28 15.94
N TYR A 286 -14.04 29.39 15.95
CA TYR A 286 -13.46 30.72 16.17
C TYR A 286 -14.45 31.70 16.86
N ASP A 287 -13.95 32.89 17.19
CA ASP A 287 -14.68 33.99 17.87
C ASP A 287 -15.42 33.58 19.17
N ILE A 288 -14.78 32.71 19.96
CA ILE A 288 -15.34 32.25 21.24
C ILE A 288 -15.38 33.41 22.25
N LYS A 289 -16.58 33.77 22.72
CA LYS A 289 -16.79 34.84 23.70
C LYS A 289 -18.03 34.62 24.55
N VAL A 290 -18.18 35.43 25.60
CA VAL A 290 -19.33 35.42 26.50
C VAL A 290 -20.20 36.63 26.22
N ILE A 291 -21.50 36.40 26.04
CA ILE A 291 -22.52 37.46 25.98
C ILE A 291 -23.60 37.21 27.03
N ASP A 292 -24.37 38.26 27.35
CA ASP A 292 -25.55 38.14 28.20
C ASP A 292 -26.81 38.14 27.33
N ILE A 293 -27.60 37.06 27.41
CA ILE A 293 -28.89 36.94 26.71
C ILE A 293 -29.97 36.78 27.78
N GLY A 294 -30.73 37.85 28.02
CA GLY A 294 -31.85 37.82 28.97
C GLY A 294 -31.44 37.58 30.43
N GLY A 295 -30.26 38.06 30.85
CA GLY A 295 -29.71 37.88 32.19
C GLY A 295 -28.99 36.54 32.41
N LYS A 296 -28.84 35.72 31.36
CA LYS A 296 -28.07 34.49 31.37
C LYS A 296 -26.82 34.64 30.50
N GLN A 297 -25.66 34.54 31.15
CA GLN A 297 -24.38 34.48 30.44
C GLN A 297 -24.35 33.23 29.54
N THR A 298 -24.01 33.45 28.28
CA THR A 298 -24.05 32.46 27.21
C THR A 298 -22.72 32.51 26.47
N ILE A 299 -22.12 31.35 26.29
CA ILE A 299 -20.89 31.20 25.50
C ILE A 299 -21.30 31.04 24.05
N ILE A 300 -20.80 31.92 23.21
CA ILE A 300 -21.04 31.92 21.76
C ILE A 300 -19.72 31.76 21.01
N GLY A 301 -19.82 31.30 19.78
CA GLY A 301 -18.73 31.26 18.82
C GLY A 301 -19.26 30.77 17.49
N ASP A 302 -18.39 30.74 16.50
CA ASP A 302 -18.73 30.32 15.15
C ASP A 302 -17.92 29.08 14.75
N ILE A 303 -18.51 28.27 13.88
CA ILE A 303 -17.89 27.10 13.28
C ILE A 303 -17.95 27.29 11.77
N ILE A 304 -16.82 27.25 11.09
CA ILE A 304 -16.75 27.30 9.62
C ILE A 304 -16.16 26.01 9.08
N ASN A 305 -16.71 25.50 7.99
CA ASN A 305 -16.15 24.40 7.22
C ASN A 305 -15.52 24.96 5.94
N GLU A 306 -14.19 25.02 5.89
CA GLU A 306 -13.40 25.46 4.71
C GLU A 306 -13.11 24.29 3.74
N GLY A 307 -13.82 23.18 3.89
CA GLY A 307 -13.76 22.02 3.02
C GLY A 307 -14.60 22.18 1.75
N ASN A 308 -14.82 21.07 1.04
CA ASN A 308 -15.60 21.04 -0.21
C ASN A 308 -16.80 20.08 -0.19
N ILE A 309 -17.11 19.51 0.98
CA ILE A 309 -18.35 18.79 1.27
C ILE A 309 -18.90 19.19 2.65
N SER A 310 -20.21 19.06 2.84
CA SER A 310 -20.86 19.34 4.12
C SER A 310 -20.49 18.29 5.18
N ALA A 311 -20.35 18.74 6.43
CA ALA A 311 -20.20 17.85 7.58
C ALA A 311 -21.58 17.50 8.15
N LEU A 312 -21.89 16.22 8.29
CA LEU A 312 -23.23 15.73 8.63
C LEU A 312 -23.37 15.45 10.13
N PHE A 313 -24.57 15.61 10.68
CA PHE A 313 -24.89 15.25 12.08
C PHE A 313 -23.93 15.86 13.12
N SER A 314 -23.75 17.16 13.06
CA SER A 314 -22.80 17.90 13.86
C SER A 314 -23.35 18.23 15.25
N PHE A 315 -22.50 18.07 16.26
CA PHE A 315 -22.76 18.40 17.65
C PHE A 315 -21.63 19.25 18.19
N VAL A 316 -21.96 20.31 18.92
CA VAL A 316 -21.01 21.10 19.69
C VAL A 316 -21.11 20.73 21.15
N THR A 317 -19.97 20.46 21.78
CA THR A 317 -19.87 20.13 23.20
C THR A 317 -18.96 21.13 23.88
N LEU A 318 -19.49 21.79 24.91
CA LEU A 318 -18.71 22.59 25.84
C LEU A 318 -18.29 21.71 27.02
N GLU A 319 -17.00 21.70 27.31
CA GLU A 319 -16.42 20.98 28.44
C GLU A 319 -15.58 21.92 29.32
N PRO A 320 -15.75 21.88 30.66
CA PRO A 320 -14.88 22.62 31.56
C PRO A 320 -13.47 22.02 31.59
N LEU A 321 -12.45 22.87 31.74
CA LEU A 321 -11.08 22.47 32.02
C LEU A 321 -10.61 23.08 33.37
N GLU A 322 -9.47 22.57 33.88
CA GLU A 322 -8.71 23.18 34.98
C GLU A 322 -9.53 23.53 36.25
N GLY A 323 -10.53 22.71 36.61
CA GLY A 323 -11.32 22.91 37.83
C GLY A 323 -12.45 23.95 37.71
N SER A 324 -12.70 24.44 36.49
CA SER A 324 -13.95 25.11 36.14
C SER A 324 -15.14 24.21 36.51
N ASN A 325 -16.17 24.78 37.11
CA ASN A 325 -17.41 24.06 37.43
C ASN A 325 -18.54 24.40 36.44
N ILE A 326 -18.21 24.87 35.24
CA ILE A 326 -19.20 24.97 34.16
C ILE A 326 -19.65 23.56 33.80
N LYS A 327 -20.95 23.33 33.80
CA LYS A 327 -21.54 22.04 33.46
C LYS A 327 -21.31 21.70 31.99
N LYS A 328 -20.82 20.48 31.74
CA LYS A 328 -20.65 19.96 30.38
C LYS A 328 -22.00 19.93 29.66
N THR A 329 -22.05 20.55 28.49
CA THR A 329 -23.29 20.70 27.71
C THR A 329 -23.02 20.37 26.25
N THR A 330 -23.92 19.60 25.63
CA THR A 330 -23.86 19.26 24.21
C THR A 330 -25.11 19.76 23.50
N GLN A 331 -24.94 20.36 22.33
CA GLN A 331 -26.00 20.86 21.47
C GLN A 331 -25.84 20.27 20.06
N PHE A 332 -26.96 19.93 19.42
CA PHE A 332 -27.00 19.56 18.01
C PHE A 332 -27.06 20.82 17.14
N ILE A 333 -26.21 20.88 16.11
CA ILE A 333 -26.08 22.04 15.20
C ILE A 333 -26.28 21.64 13.73
N ASP A 334 -26.92 20.50 13.49
CA ASP A 334 -27.24 19.95 12.18
C ASP A 334 -26.04 19.74 11.25
N GLU A 335 -26.06 20.22 10.02
CA GLU A 335 -24.94 20.10 9.09
C GLU A 335 -24.08 21.37 9.02
N LEU A 336 -22.78 21.19 8.80
CA LEU A 336 -21.85 22.29 8.54
C LEU A 336 -21.66 22.39 7.03
N GLU A 337 -22.45 23.25 6.40
CA GLU A 337 -22.27 23.61 4.99
C GLU A 337 -20.89 24.24 4.76
N THR A 338 -20.36 24.05 3.56
CA THR A 338 -19.07 24.64 3.14
C THR A 338 -19.16 26.15 3.03
N ASP A 339 -18.12 26.86 3.45
CA ASP A 339 -17.99 28.33 3.38
C ASP A 339 -19.08 29.13 4.13
N SER A 340 -19.89 28.45 4.96
CA SER A 340 -20.99 29.06 5.73
C SER A 340 -20.70 28.94 7.23
N PRO A 341 -20.47 30.05 7.95
CA PRO A 341 -20.36 30.03 9.40
C PRO A 341 -21.66 29.59 10.08
N VAL A 342 -21.54 28.62 10.99
CA VAL A 342 -22.64 28.14 11.85
C VAL A 342 -22.40 28.61 13.29
N PRO A 343 -23.21 29.55 13.80
CA PRO A 343 -23.06 30.03 15.17
C PRO A 343 -23.57 28.99 16.17
N PHE A 344 -22.86 28.83 17.29
CA PHE A 344 -23.36 28.11 18.45
C PHE A 344 -23.58 29.07 19.62
N ASN A 345 -24.54 28.73 20.49
CA ASN A 345 -24.82 29.46 21.71
C ASN A 345 -25.16 28.49 22.83
N ILE A 346 -24.30 28.40 23.82
CA ILE A 346 -24.43 27.47 24.94
C ILE A 346 -24.62 28.29 26.21
N PRO A 347 -25.85 28.34 26.77
CA PRO A 347 -26.11 29.04 28.02
C PRO A 347 -25.28 28.42 29.15
N VAL A 348 -24.61 29.24 29.93
CA VAL A 348 -23.76 28.75 31.02
C VAL A 348 -24.63 28.20 32.14
N GLU A 349 -24.32 26.97 32.54
CA GLU A 349 -24.82 26.32 33.74
C GLU A 349 -23.63 25.87 34.58
N PHE A 350 -23.79 25.87 35.91
CA PHE A 350 -22.75 25.43 36.83
C PHE A 350 -23.13 24.13 37.51
N ASP A 351 -22.15 23.27 37.73
CA ASP A 351 -22.25 22.15 38.66
C ASP A 351 -21.93 22.66 40.07
N GLY A 352 -22.99 22.84 40.87
CA GLY A 352 -22.91 23.42 42.22
C GLY A 352 -22.98 24.95 42.23
N GLU A 353 -22.33 25.57 43.23
CA GLU A 353 -22.34 27.02 43.41
C GLU A 353 -21.65 27.77 42.26
N PRO A 354 -22.24 28.87 41.72
CA PRO A 354 -21.63 29.63 40.63
C PRO A 354 -20.22 30.10 40.96
N LYS A 355 -19.27 29.84 40.06
CA LYS A 355 -17.95 30.47 40.08
C LYS A 355 -17.87 31.50 38.97
N TYR A 356 -17.35 32.68 39.29
CA TYR A 356 -17.18 33.79 38.36
C TYR A 356 -15.68 34.10 38.23
N GLY A 357 -15.30 34.81 37.16
CA GLY A 357 -13.91 35.04 36.78
C GLY A 357 -13.54 34.26 35.52
N ASP A 358 -12.27 33.92 35.37
CA ASP A 358 -11.76 33.25 34.19
C ASP A 358 -11.98 31.74 34.27
N HIS A 359 -12.56 31.18 33.22
CA HIS A 359 -12.80 29.75 33.06
C HIS A 359 -12.12 29.28 31.78
N LYS A 360 -11.28 28.26 31.91
CA LYS A 360 -10.76 27.54 30.75
C LYS A 360 -11.78 26.50 30.32
N ILE A 361 -12.11 26.50 29.04
CA ILE A 361 -13.10 25.61 28.43
C ILE A 361 -12.53 24.97 27.17
N LYS A 362 -13.06 23.81 26.81
CA LYS A 362 -12.86 23.17 25.52
C LYS A 362 -14.17 23.12 24.77
N ILE A 363 -14.20 23.66 23.57
CA ILE A 363 -15.29 23.47 22.63
C ILE A 363 -14.88 22.33 21.70
N THR A 364 -15.69 21.28 21.62
CA THR A 364 -15.47 20.13 20.72
C THR A 364 -16.64 20.06 19.76
N VAL A 365 -16.37 20.08 18.46
CA VAL A 365 -17.37 19.83 17.42
C VAL A 365 -17.15 18.42 16.89
N ARG A 366 -18.16 17.57 17.04
CA ARG A 366 -18.20 16.20 16.51
C ARG A 366 -19.13 16.17 15.31
N TYR A 367 -18.67 15.63 14.19
CA TYR A 367 -19.43 15.54 12.94
C TYR A 367 -19.13 14.23 12.21
N LYS A 368 -19.91 13.93 11.17
CA LYS A 368 -19.69 12.78 10.28
C LYS A 368 -19.42 13.23 8.86
N ASP A 369 -18.60 12.47 8.14
CA ASP A 369 -18.41 12.66 6.70
C ASP A 369 -19.51 11.94 5.88
N ASP A 370 -19.34 11.96 4.56
CA ASP A 370 -20.20 11.33 3.55
C ASP A 370 -20.28 9.79 3.73
N VAL A 371 -19.19 9.15 4.14
CA VAL A 371 -19.15 7.71 4.47
C VAL A 371 -19.59 7.40 5.91
N ARG A 372 -20.15 8.38 6.62
CA ARG A 372 -20.65 8.29 8.00
C ARG A 372 -19.58 7.99 9.06
N GLN A 373 -18.30 8.16 8.73
CA GLN A 373 -17.20 8.11 9.69
C GLN A 373 -17.22 9.37 10.55
N GLU A 374 -17.00 9.20 11.85
CA GLU A 374 -17.05 10.28 12.83
C GLU A 374 -15.69 10.96 12.99
N HIS A 375 -15.72 12.29 13.04
CA HIS A 375 -14.55 13.15 13.21
C HIS A 375 -14.82 14.20 14.29
N THR A 376 -13.75 14.77 14.84
CA THR A 376 -13.84 15.82 15.86
C THR A 376 -12.81 16.91 15.62
N VAL A 377 -13.24 18.17 15.75
CA VAL A 377 -12.34 19.33 15.93
C VAL A 377 -12.55 19.91 17.32
N SER A 378 -11.50 20.49 17.91
CA SER A 378 -11.62 21.12 19.23
C SER A 378 -10.78 22.38 19.33
N GLU A 379 -11.29 23.35 20.08
CA GLU A 379 -10.60 24.60 20.40
C GLU A 379 -10.68 24.87 21.91
N ILE A 380 -9.57 25.32 22.49
CA ILE A 380 -9.49 25.67 23.91
C ILE A 380 -9.52 27.19 24.04
N ALA A 381 -10.46 27.69 24.84
CA ALA A 381 -10.60 29.12 25.09
C ALA A 381 -10.61 29.42 26.59
N THR A 382 -10.24 30.65 26.93
CA THR A 382 -10.44 31.21 28.27
C THR A 382 -11.56 32.24 28.18
N VAL A 383 -12.61 32.05 28.97
CA VAL A 383 -13.80 32.90 28.98
C VAL A 383 -14.00 33.51 30.37
N THR A 384 -14.32 34.81 30.44
CA THR A 384 -14.54 35.50 31.70
C THR A 384 -16.03 35.63 32.00
N LEU A 385 -16.49 35.00 33.09
CA LEU A 385 -17.87 35.08 33.57
C LEU A 385 -18.00 36.15 34.65
N LYS A 386 -18.95 37.07 34.50
CA LYS A 386 -19.24 38.15 35.44
C LYS A 386 -20.27 37.73 36.49
N ASP A 387 -20.10 38.19 37.71
CA ASP A 387 -21.13 38.09 38.74
C ASP A 387 -22.18 39.18 38.52
N LEU A 388 -23.31 38.82 37.90
CA LEU A 388 -24.41 39.75 37.60
C LEU A 388 -25.22 40.14 38.86
N THR A 389 -24.98 39.52 40.02
CA THR A 389 -25.69 39.81 41.27
C THR A 389 -25.01 40.90 42.09
N LYS A 390 -23.72 41.17 41.86
CA LYS A 390 -23.00 42.27 42.51
C LYS A 390 -23.42 43.60 41.90
N LYS A 391 -23.89 44.52 42.76
CA LYS A 391 -24.05 45.93 42.38
C LYS A 391 -22.69 46.49 41.93
N PRO A 392 -22.66 47.36 40.91
CA PRO A 392 -21.42 48.02 40.50
C PRO A 392 -20.79 48.73 41.70
N GLU A 393 -19.46 48.73 41.77
CA GLU A 393 -18.74 49.45 42.82
C GLU A 393 -19.17 50.92 42.83
N PRO A 394 -19.43 51.51 44.02
CA PRO A 394 -19.89 52.88 44.11
C PRO A 394 -18.86 53.81 43.47
N THR A 395 -19.31 54.61 42.51
CA THR A 395 -18.47 55.64 41.90
C THR A 395 -18.21 56.77 42.89
N PRO A 396 -17.14 57.57 42.74
CA PRO A 396 -16.92 58.75 43.57
C PRO A 396 -18.12 59.72 43.59
N MET A 397 -18.95 59.69 42.53
CA MET A 397 -20.21 60.43 42.44
C MET A 397 -21.30 59.95 43.41
N ASP A 398 -21.30 58.66 43.79
CA ASP A 398 -22.27 58.11 44.74
C ASP A 398 -22.01 58.58 46.18
N PHE A 399 -20.78 59.05 46.47
CA PHE A 399 -20.41 59.69 47.73
C PHE A 399 -20.60 61.22 47.74
N ALA A 400 -20.99 61.82 46.60
CA ALA A 400 -21.14 63.27 46.48
C ALA A 400 -22.07 63.90 47.55
N PRO A 401 -23.21 63.29 47.95
CA PRO A 401 -24.06 63.86 49.00
C PRO A 401 -23.33 63.96 50.35
N GLY A 402 -22.52 62.96 50.71
CA GLY A 402 -21.76 62.93 51.96
C GLY A 402 -20.61 63.95 51.99
N ILE A 403 -19.95 64.14 50.85
CA ILE A 403 -18.87 65.13 50.69
C ILE A 403 -19.43 66.56 50.78
N ILE A 404 -20.60 66.82 50.20
CA ILE A 404 -21.28 68.13 50.29
C ILE A 404 -21.68 68.45 51.74
N VAL A 405 -22.20 67.48 52.49
CA VAL A 405 -22.57 67.68 53.91
C VAL A 405 -21.35 67.99 54.78
N LEU A 406 -20.23 67.28 54.57
CA LEU A 406 -18.98 67.56 55.29
C LEU A 406 -18.40 68.94 54.94
N ALA A 407 -18.50 69.37 53.68
CA ALA A 407 -18.09 70.72 53.27
C ALA A 407 -18.94 71.82 53.94
N ILE A 408 -20.27 71.62 54.01
CA ILE A 408 -21.20 72.56 54.66
C ILE A 408 -20.92 72.63 56.17
N LEU A 409 -20.69 71.50 56.83
CA LEU A 409 -20.32 71.46 58.25
C LEU A 409 -18.95 72.11 58.53
N GLY A 410 -17.97 71.91 57.64
CA GLY A 410 -16.67 72.56 57.72
C GLY A 410 -16.76 74.08 57.59
N ILE A 411 -17.57 74.58 56.65
CA ILE A 411 -17.84 76.01 56.49
C ILE A 411 -18.58 76.57 57.71
N GLY A 412 -19.61 75.86 58.20
CA GLY A 412 -20.36 76.24 59.40
C GLY A 412 -19.47 76.33 60.65
N GLY A 413 -18.60 75.33 60.84
CA GLY A 413 -17.60 75.30 61.92
C GLY A 413 -16.58 76.43 61.82
N TYR A 414 -16.09 76.73 60.62
CA TYR A 414 -15.16 77.84 60.39
C TYR A 414 -15.80 79.22 60.67
N VAL A 415 -17.04 79.43 60.25
CA VAL A 415 -17.80 80.67 60.55
C VAL A 415 -18.04 80.82 62.04
N ALA A 416 -18.41 79.75 62.74
CA ALA A 416 -18.57 79.75 64.20
C ALA A 416 -17.25 80.06 64.92
N TYR A 417 -16.14 79.44 64.50
CA TYR A 417 -14.81 79.72 65.03
C TYR A 417 -14.40 81.19 64.83
N LYS A 418 -14.63 81.75 63.64
CA LYS A 418 -14.33 83.16 63.34
C LYS A 418 -15.15 84.11 64.22
N LYS A 419 -16.44 83.82 64.44
CA LYS A 419 -17.31 84.60 65.35
C LYS A 419 -16.85 84.51 66.82
N ILE A 420 -16.41 83.34 67.28
CA ILE A 420 -15.89 83.17 68.65
C ILE A 420 -14.57 83.92 68.81
N LYS A 421 -13.68 83.88 67.82
CA LYS A 421 -12.40 84.63 67.83
C LYS A 421 -12.64 86.14 67.86
N GLN A 422 -13.56 86.66 67.05
CA GLN A 422 -13.92 88.09 67.06
C GLN A 422 -14.54 88.51 68.41
N ARG A 423 -15.38 87.68 69.03
CA ARG A 423 -15.92 87.94 70.38
C ARG A 423 -14.85 87.91 71.47
N ARG A 424 -13.82 87.06 71.35
CA ARG A 424 -12.68 87.03 72.27
C ARG A 424 -11.76 88.26 72.10
N GLN A 425 -11.60 88.77 70.88
CA GLN A 425 -10.84 89.99 70.60
C GLN A 425 -11.60 91.24 71.08
N ALA A 426 -12.92 91.32 70.89
CA ALA A 426 -13.75 92.41 71.42
C ALA A 426 -13.83 92.45 72.96
N LYS A 427 -13.58 91.32 73.64
CA LYS A 427 -13.49 91.26 75.11
C LYS A 427 -12.10 91.61 75.66
N ALA A 428 -11.06 91.52 74.84
CA ALA A 428 -9.70 91.91 75.20
C ALA A 428 -9.47 93.42 75.04
N GLU A 429 -10.22 94.10 74.15
CA GLU A 429 -10.18 95.56 74.01
C GLU A 429 -10.98 96.32 75.09
N SER A 430 -11.85 95.65 75.85
CA SER A 430 -12.61 96.26 76.95
C SER A 430 -11.90 96.25 78.31
N GLU A 431 -10.67 95.71 78.41
CA GLU A 431 -9.87 95.67 79.64
C GLU A 431 -8.62 96.59 79.59
N THR A 432 -8.51 97.44 78.56
CA THR A 432 -7.42 98.45 78.43
C THR A 432 -7.92 99.89 78.25
N HIS A 433 -9.07 100.24 78.85
CA HIS A 433 -9.43 101.63 79.06
C HIS A 433 -10.09 101.89 80.41
#